data_AF-A0A2D3WAL6-F1
#
_entry.id   AF-A0A2D3WAL6-F1
#
_cell.length_a   1.000
_cell.length_b   1.000
_cell.length_c   1.000
_cell.angle_alpha   90.00
_cell.angle_beta   90.00
_cell.angle_gamma   90.00
#
_symmetry.space_group_name_H-M   'P 1'
#
loop_
_entity.id
_entity.type
_entity.pdbx_description
1 polymer ?
#
loop_
_entity_poly.entity_id
_entity_poly.type
_entity_poly.pdbx_seq_one_letter_code
_entity_poly.pdbx_strand_id
1 'polypeptide(L)'
;MPLKVLLCGFMFTAYAFASAPSSTIDKIFFVGNVKVPTKKLLKVAHPYMGTPLDLQHSNAIAKEIEAYYHRNNYVLAYASVEKMDQEDKSLLIRIGKYADFDAQAIGEMKRREIKPNLINKIFFDGNEKISTQRLMNLVRPSLGLEKNPKNIDAMALSVQEYYRSHRYELAYTEVSKVDENGTIIIRIKKYPTFKARYAREGKI
;
A
#
# COMPACT_ATOMS: atom_id res chain seq x y z
N MET A 1 -28.75 -53.41 49.17
CA MET A 1 -27.30 -53.22 48.99
C MET A 1 -27.07 -52.26 47.83
N PRO A 2 -26.68 -50.98 48.05
CA PRO A 2 -26.29 -50.11 46.95
C PRO A 2 -24.76 -49.98 46.82
N LEU A 3 -24.34 -50.03 45.56
CA LEU A 3 -22.99 -50.03 45.02
C LEU A 3 -22.35 -48.63 45.13
N LYS A 4 -21.16 -48.54 45.72
CA LYS A 4 -20.32 -47.33 45.71
C LYS A 4 -19.64 -47.21 44.33
N VAL A 5 -19.85 -46.11 43.62
CA VAL A 5 -19.04 -45.73 42.46
C VAL A 5 -18.17 -44.54 42.87
N LEU A 6 -16.86 -44.77 42.86
CA LEU A 6 -15.81 -43.82 43.17
C LEU A 6 -15.48 -43.03 41.89
N LEU A 7 -15.75 -41.72 41.86
CA LEU A 7 -15.36 -40.85 40.76
C LEU A 7 -13.95 -40.28 41.05
N CYS A 8 -12.94 -40.77 40.35
CA CYS A 8 -11.60 -40.16 40.33
C CYS A 8 -11.63 -38.89 39.47
N GLY A 9 -11.51 -37.73 40.11
CA GLY A 9 -11.33 -36.45 39.41
C GLY A 9 -9.88 -36.29 38.94
N PHE A 10 -9.69 -36.22 37.63
CA PHE A 10 -8.45 -35.71 37.03
C PHE A 10 -8.38 -34.19 37.22
N MET A 11 -7.47 -33.71 38.06
CA MET A 11 -7.11 -32.29 38.09
C MET A 11 -6.11 -32.00 36.95
N PHE A 12 -6.56 -31.27 35.94
CA PHE A 12 -5.67 -30.57 35.01
C PHE A 12 -5.17 -29.30 35.71
N THR A 13 -3.88 -29.25 36.06
CA THR A 13 -3.21 -28.03 36.47
C THR A 13 -2.96 -27.16 35.25
N ALA A 14 -3.77 -26.12 35.09
CA ALA A 14 -3.54 -25.07 34.10
C ALA A 14 -2.27 -24.28 34.50
N TYR A 15 -1.20 -24.41 33.71
CA TYR A 15 -0.08 -23.49 33.77
C TYR A 15 -0.56 -22.10 33.32
N ALA A 16 -0.76 -21.20 34.28
CA ALA A 16 -0.93 -19.79 34.00
C ALA A 16 0.43 -19.22 33.58
N PHE A 17 0.62 -18.99 32.28
CA PHE A 17 1.68 -18.10 31.82
C PHE A 17 1.37 -16.71 32.34
N ALA A 18 2.10 -16.27 33.38
CA ALA A 18 2.08 -14.89 33.81
C ALA A 18 2.60 -14.02 32.66
N SER A 19 1.71 -13.32 31.96
CA SER A 19 2.12 -12.32 30.98
C SER A 19 2.86 -11.21 31.73
N ALA A 20 4.11 -10.96 31.38
CA ALA A 20 4.88 -9.84 31.90
C ALA A 20 4.06 -8.54 31.78
N PRO A 21 4.15 -7.62 32.75
CA PRO A 21 3.42 -6.36 32.69
C PRO A 21 3.77 -5.61 31.41
N SER A 22 2.76 -5.33 30.58
CA SER A 22 2.91 -4.53 29.36
C SER A 22 3.38 -3.13 29.74
N SER A 23 4.55 -2.72 29.24
CA SER A 23 5.05 -1.37 29.45
C SER A 23 4.17 -0.35 28.71
N THR A 24 4.26 0.94 29.05
CA THR A 24 3.53 2.02 28.35
C THR A 24 4.42 2.70 27.32
N ILE A 25 3.81 3.38 26.35
CA ILE A 25 4.53 4.15 25.33
C ILE A 25 4.94 5.51 25.90
N ASP A 26 6.25 5.72 26.08
CA ASP A 26 6.81 7.00 26.55
C ASP A 26 7.44 7.81 25.41
N LYS A 27 7.86 7.16 24.32
CA LYS A 27 8.52 7.80 23.17
C LYS A 27 8.04 7.21 21.85
N ILE A 28 7.82 8.07 20.85
CA ILE A 28 7.48 7.65 19.48
C ILE A 28 8.46 8.32 18.51
N PHE A 29 9.10 7.50 17.70
CA PHE A 29 10.03 7.92 16.66
C PHE A 29 9.45 7.62 15.27
N PHE A 30 9.84 8.44 14.30
CA PHE A 30 9.42 8.29 12.91
C PHE A 30 10.65 8.25 12.02
N VAL A 31 10.65 7.33 11.05
CA VAL A 31 11.66 7.26 9.99
C VAL A 31 10.98 7.25 8.62
N GLY A 32 11.63 7.82 7.61
CA GLY A 32 11.09 7.90 6.25
C GLY A 32 10.05 9.02 6.02
N ASN A 33 9.78 9.86 7.02
CA ASN A 33 8.88 11.00 6.94
C ASN A 33 9.46 12.22 6.19
N VAL A 34 9.88 12.04 4.93
CA VAL A 34 10.54 13.08 4.12
C VAL A 34 9.64 14.30 3.85
N LYS A 35 8.31 14.10 3.75
CA LYS A 35 7.35 15.14 3.35
C LYS A 35 6.61 15.80 4.52
N VAL A 36 6.53 15.14 5.67
CA VAL A 36 5.83 15.64 6.86
C VAL A 36 6.81 15.76 8.02
N PRO A 37 7.00 16.96 8.59
CA PRO A 37 7.88 17.16 9.73
C PRO A 37 7.48 16.31 10.94
N THR A 38 8.47 15.74 11.64
CA THR A 38 8.29 14.92 12.84
C THR A 38 7.39 15.58 13.88
N LYS A 39 7.53 16.90 14.09
CA LYS A 39 6.70 17.68 15.02
C LYS A 39 5.20 17.60 14.70
N LYS A 40 4.80 17.49 13.43
CA LYS A 40 3.38 17.31 13.04
C LYS A 40 2.90 15.89 13.36
N LEU A 41 3.72 14.89 13.07
CA LEU A 41 3.39 13.49 13.35
C LEU A 41 3.29 13.20 14.86
N LEU A 42 4.16 13.80 15.67
CA LEU A 42 4.07 13.71 17.12
C LEU A 42 2.75 14.28 17.67
N LYS A 43 2.21 15.35 17.07
CA LYS A 43 0.88 15.87 17.46
C LYS A 43 -0.24 14.88 17.16
N VAL A 44 -0.14 14.15 16.06
CA VAL A 44 -1.12 13.11 15.68
C VAL A 44 -1.02 11.91 16.63
N ALA A 45 0.20 11.52 17.00
CA ALA A 45 0.45 10.38 17.88
C ALA A 45 0.31 10.70 19.39
N HIS A 46 0.26 11.98 19.77
CA HIS A 46 0.19 12.41 21.17
C HIS A 46 -0.92 11.74 22.01
N PRO A 47 -2.14 11.51 21.49
CA PRO A 47 -3.20 10.82 22.24
C PRO A 47 -2.88 9.38 22.66
N TYR A 48 -1.84 8.77 22.07
CA TYR A 48 -1.42 7.40 22.36
C TYR A 48 -0.22 7.32 23.33
N MET A 49 0.29 8.46 23.80
CA MET A 49 1.32 8.46 24.83
C MET A 49 0.73 7.93 26.14
N GLY A 50 1.44 7.03 26.82
CA GLY A 50 0.96 6.36 28.03
C GLY A 50 0.02 5.17 27.78
N THR A 51 -0.35 4.85 26.54
CA THR A 51 -1.08 3.61 26.24
C THR A 51 -0.16 2.39 26.29
N PRO A 52 -0.69 1.16 26.42
CA PRO A 52 0.13 -0.05 26.41
C PRO A 52 1.01 -0.15 25.15
N LEU A 53 2.29 -0.50 25.34
CA LEU A 53 3.23 -0.81 24.26
C LEU A 53 3.02 -2.28 23.85
N ASP A 54 1.93 -2.52 23.13
CA ASP A 54 1.63 -3.81 22.51
C ASP A 54 1.36 -3.67 21.02
N LEU A 55 1.27 -4.80 20.33
CA LEU A 55 1.08 -4.83 18.88
C LEU A 55 -0.25 -4.19 18.45
N GLN A 56 -1.30 -4.31 19.27
CA GLN A 56 -2.62 -3.78 18.93
C GLN A 56 -2.61 -2.24 18.94
N HIS A 57 -2.13 -1.65 20.04
CA HIS A 57 -2.04 -0.20 20.19
C HIS A 57 -1.02 0.40 19.22
N SER A 58 0.15 -0.25 19.06
CA SER A 58 1.18 0.21 18.13
C SER A 58 0.69 0.23 16.67
N ASN A 59 -0.08 -0.78 16.26
CA ASN A 59 -0.70 -0.81 14.93
C ASN A 59 -1.80 0.24 14.77
N ALA A 60 -2.53 0.58 15.84
CA ALA A 60 -3.50 1.68 15.80
C ALA A 60 -2.81 3.03 15.53
N ILE A 61 -1.66 3.28 16.17
CA ILE A 61 -0.86 4.49 15.92
C ILE A 61 -0.37 4.51 14.47
N ALA A 62 0.17 3.41 13.96
CA ALA A 62 0.60 3.31 12.57
C ALA A 62 -0.54 3.63 11.59
N LYS A 63 -1.74 3.07 11.80
CA LYS A 63 -2.92 3.37 10.99
C LYS A 63 -3.34 4.83 11.04
N GLU A 64 -3.30 5.47 12.20
CA GLU A 64 -3.67 6.88 12.32
C GLU A 64 -2.67 7.80 11.61
N ILE A 65 -1.37 7.46 11.70
CA ILE A 65 -0.31 8.16 10.96
C ILE A 65 -0.50 8.00 9.46
N GLU A 66 -0.77 6.79 8.97
CA GLU A 66 -1.08 6.55 7.56
C GLU A 66 -2.30 7.35 7.10
N ALA A 67 -3.39 7.33 7.87
CA ALA A 67 -4.59 8.10 7.58
C ALA A 67 -4.33 9.61 7.52
N TYR A 68 -3.46 10.13 8.41
CA TYR A 68 -3.01 11.52 8.33
C TYR A 68 -2.35 11.84 6.99
N TYR A 69 -1.44 10.98 6.51
CA TYR A 69 -0.81 11.16 5.21
C TYR A 69 -1.84 11.16 4.08
N HIS A 70 -2.79 10.22 4.10
CA HIS A 70 -3.83 10.11 3.06
C HIS A 70 -4.73 11.35 3.02
N ARG A 71 -5.16 11.86 4.19
CA ARG A 71 -5.94 13.11 4.31
C ARG A 71 -5.18 14.34 3.79
N ASN A 72 -3.85 14.28 3.74
CA ASN A 72 -2.98 15.35 3.25
C ASN A 72 -2.44 15.09 1.82
N ASN A 73 -3.18 14.33 1.01
CA ASN A 73 -2.88 14.01 -0.39
C ASN A 73 -1.63 13.14 -0.62
N TYR A 74 -1.09 12.49 0.41
CA TYR A 74 -0.04 11.48 0.27
C TYR A 74 -0.65 10.08 0.21
N VAL A 75 -1.48 9.84 -0.81
CA VAL A 75 -2.34 8.65 -0.95
C VAL A 75 -1.56 7.33 -1.02
N LEU A 76 -0.27 7.38 -1.37
CA LEU A 76 0.62 6.22 -1.45
C LEU A 76 1.53 6.08 -0.21
N ALA A 77 1.35 6.88 0.83
CA ALA A 77 2.10 6.67 2.06
C ALA A 77 1.57 5.44 2.79
N TYR A 78 2.46 4.71 3.44
CA TYR A 78 2.10 3.71 4.43
C TYR A 78 2.85 3.97 5.72
N ALA A 79 2.28 3.51 6.83
CA ALA A 79 2.98 3.50 8.10
C ALA A 79 2.90 2.11 8.73
N SER A 80 4.03 1.64 9.25
CA SER A 80 4.12 0.34 9.91
C SER A 80 4.99 0.42 11.15
N VAL A 81 4.69 -0.43 12.14
CA VAL A 81 5.56 -0.62 13.30
C VAL A 81 6.86 -1.27 12.82
N GLU A 82 7.99 -0.61 13.04
CA GLU A 82 9.32 -1.13 12.70
C GLU A 82 9.99 -1.78 13.90
N LYS A 83 9.92 -1.14 15.07
CA LYS A 83 10.48 -1.66 16.32
C LYS A 83 9.63 -1.23 17.51
N MET A 84 9.44 -2.13 18.46
CA MET A 84 8.93 -1.86 19.80
C MET A 84 10.02 -2.20 20.80
N ASP A 85 10.38 -1.25 21.66
CA ASP A 85 11.41 -1.42 22.69
C ASP A 85 10.75 -1.31 24.07
N GLN A 86 10.58 -2.45 24.74
CA GLN A 86 9.90 -2.53 26.04
C GLN A 86 10.74 -1.91 27.17
N GLU A 87 12.07 -1.89 27.03
CA GLU A 87 12.98 -1.34 28.04
C GLU A 87 13.03 0.19 27.94
N ASP A 88 13.23 0.73 26.73
CA ASP A 88 13.22 2.19 26.48
C ASP A 88 11.82 2.77 26.33
N LYS A 89 10.77 1.92 26.43
CA LYS A 89 9.36 2.29 26.29
C LYS A 89 9.10 3.08 25.00
N SER A 90 9.76 2.66 23.92
CA SER A 90 9.81 3.41 22.68
C SER A 90 9.24 2.63 21.50
N LEU A 91 8.55 3.37 20.63
CA LEU A 91 7.94 2.86 19.41
C LEU A 91 8.56 3.55 18.20
N LEU A 92 9.09 2.78 17.25
CA LEU A 92 9.58 3.28 15.97
C LEU A 92 8.57 2.96 14.88
N ILE A 93 8.05 4.01 14.22
CA ILE A 93 7.16 3.89 13.07
C ILE A 93 7.92 4.20 11.80
N ARG A 94 7.92 3.24 10.87
CA ARG A 94 8.39 3.43 9.52
C ARG A 94 7.29 4.04 8.68
N ILE A 95 7.60 5.15 8.03
CA ILE A 95 6.77 5.73 6.99
C ILE A 95 7.45 5.45 5.67
N GLY A 96 6.80 4.68 4.84
CA GLY A 96 7.24 4.44 3.48
C GLY A 96 6.30 5.07 2.47
N LYS A 97 6.70 4.96 1.22
CA LYS A 97 5.83 5.17 0.08
C LYS A 97 5.66 3.80 -0.56
N TYR A 98 4.42 3.37 -0.68
CA TYR A 98 4.02 2.30 -1.58
C TYR A 98 4.54 2.66 -2.97
N ALA A 99 5.55 1.93 -3.45
CA ALA A 99 6.13 2.13 -4.78
C ALA A 99 5.04 2.03 -5.86
N ASP A 100 4.09 1.14 -5.59
CA ASP A 100 2.72 0.98 -6.05
C ASP A 100 1.97 0.37 -4.85
N PHE A 101 0.77 -0.21 -4.98
CA PHE A 101 0.21 -1.20 -4.03
C PHE A 101 -0.94 -0.72 -3.12
N ASP A 102 -2.11 -0.52 -3.72
CA ASP A 102 -3.39 -0.74 -3.01
C ASP A 102 -3.58 -2.26 -2.81
N ALA A 103 -3.55 -2.71 -1.55
CA ALA A 103 -3.72 -4.12 -1.19
C ALA A 103 -5.09 -4.68 -1.62
N GLN A 104 -6.11 -3.83 -1.72
CA GLN A 104 -7.46 -4.24 -2.11
C GLN A 104 -7.53 -4.48 -3.62
N ALA A 105 -7.08 -3.51 -4.44
CA ALA A 105 -7.01 -3.66 -5.89
C ALA A 105 -6.12 -4.85 -6.29
N ILE A 106 -4.99 -5.05 -5.63
CA ILE A 106 -4.10 -6.19 -5.91
C ILE A 106 -4.66 -7.51 -5.39
N GLY A 107 -5.33 -7.49 -4.24
CA GLY A 107 -6.04 -8.66 -3.73
C GLY A 107 -7.11 -9.14 -4.72
N GLU A 108 -7.84 -8.22 -5.35
CA GLU A 108 -8.82 -8.53 -6.39
C GLU A 108 -8.14 -9.02 -7.68
N MET A 109 -7.05 -8.37 -8.10
CA MET A 109 -6.31 -8.77 -9.30
C MET A 109 -5.56 -10.09 -9.17
N LYS A 110 -5.03 -10.41 -7.98
CA LYS A 110 -4.41 -11.71 -7.68
C LYS A 110 -5.42 -12.84 -7.66
N ARG A 111 -6.67 -12.57 -7.26
CA ARG A 111 -7.78 -13.54 -7.21
C ARG A 111 -8.46 -13.77 -8.56
N ARG A 112 -8.21 -12.92 -9.56
CA ARG A 112 -8.80 -13.08 -10.89
C ARG A 112 -8.24 -14.31 -11.61
N GLU A 113 -9.15 -15.11 -12.14
CA GLU A 113 -8.84 -16.23 -13.03
C GLU A 113 -8.03 -15.75 -14.24
N ILE A 114 -6.95 -16.45 -14.55
CA ILE A 114 -6.09 -16.14 -15.69
C ILE A 114 -6.69 -16.82 -16.92
N LYS A 115 -7.16 -16.03 -17.87
CA LYS A 115 -7.65 -16.53 -19.16
C LYS A 115 -6.55 -16.40 -20.21
N PRO A 116 -6.25 -17.46 -20.98
CA PRO A 116 -5.22 -17.41 -22.01
C PRO A 116 -5.58 -16.36 -23.07
N ASN A 117 -4.57 -15.71 -23.62
CA ASN A 117 -4.67 -14.66 -24.64
C ASN A 117 -5.48 -13.41 -24.26
N LEU A 118 -5.86 -13.23 -23.00
CA LEU A 118 -6.56 -12.02 -22.53
C LEU A 118 -5.67 -11.17 -21.62
N ILE A 119 -6.04 -9.89 -21.47
CA ILE A 119 -5.47 -8.99 -20.48
C ILE A 119 -6.09 -9.31 -19.11
N ASN A 120 -5.31 -9.96 -18.24
CA ASN A 120 -5.79 -10.40 -16.94
C ASN A 120 -5.44 -9.41 -15.81
N LYS A 121 -4.25 -8.80 -15.89
CA LYS A 121 -3.72 -7.93 -14.84
C LYS A 121 -3.02 -6.72 -15.45
N ILE A 122 -3.23 -5.54 -14.86
CA ILE A 122 -2.62 -4.27 -15.25
C ILE A 122 -1.99 -3.63 -14.02
N PHE A 123 -0.70 -3.38 -14.07
CA PHE A 123 0.04 -2.64 -13.06
C PHE A 123 0.52 -1.33 -13.64
N PHE A 124 0.69 -0.35 -12.76
CA PHE A 124 1.29 0.93 -13.10
C PHE A 124 2.64 1.00 -12.40
N ASP A 125 3.59 1.68 -13.02
CA ASP A 125 4.88 2.04 -12.42
C ASP A 125 5.06 3.55 -12.66
N GLY A 126 5.58 4.29 -11.68
CA GLY A 126 5.81 5.73 -11.80
C GLY A 126 4.55 6.61 -11.68
N ASN A 127 3.41 6.07 -11.21
CA ASN A 127 2.17 6.83 -11.04
C ASN A 127 2.14 7.70 -9.75
N GLU A 128 3.17 8.53 -9.55
CA GLU A 128 3.33 9.30 -8.31
C GLU A 128 2.26 10.39 -8.09
N LYS A 129 1.57 10.78 -9.16
CA LYS A 129 0.67 11.95 -9.17
C LYS A 129 -0.80 11.60 -9.23
N ILE A 130 -1.12 10.40 -9.71
CA ILE A 130 -2.48 9.91 -9.87
C ILE A 130 -2.52 8.50 -9.25
N SER A 131 -3.48 8.29 -8.35
CA SER A 131 -3.58 7.01 -7.64
C SER A 131 -3.86 5.85 -8.58
N THR A 132 -3.32 4.68 -8.23
CA THR A 132 -3.56 3.41 -8.94
C THR A 132 -5.06 3.14 -9.07
N GLN A 133 -5.87 3.44 -8.06
CA GLN A 133 -7.33 3.28 -8.13
C GLN A 133 -7.96 4.09 -9.27
N ARG A 134 -7.56 5.36 -9.45
CA ARG A 134 -8.07 6.20 -10.54
C ARG A 134 -7.63 5.67 -11.90
N LEU A 135 -6.38 5.27 -12.02
CA LEU A 135 -5.86 4.67 -13.25
C LEU A 135 -6.49 3.31 -13.54
N MET A 136 -6.76 2.52 -12.52
CA MET A 136 -7.45 1.24 -12.63
C MET A 136 -8.89 1.45 -13.08
N ASN A 137 -9.62 2.42 -12.52
CA ASN A 137 -10.96 2.77 -12.98
C ASN A 137 -10.99 3.17 -14.47
N LEU A 138 -9.94 3.87 -14.92
CA LEU A 138 -9.76 4.24 -16.32
C LEU A 138 -9.52 3.02 -17.23
N VAL A 139 -8.60 2.11 -16.85
CA VAL A 139 -8.22 0.97 -17.69
C VAL A 139 -9.02 -0.31 -17.43
N ARG A 140 -9.94 -0.29 -16.45
CA ARG A 140 -10.80 -1.44 -16.11
C ARG A 140 -11.50 -2.04 -17.33
N PRO A 141 -12.00 -1.26 -18.31
CA PRO A 141 -12.60 -1.82 -19.53
C PRO A 141 -11.63 -2.65 -20.39
N SER A 142 -10.32 -2.47 -20.25
CA SER A 142 -9.30 -3.23 -20.98
C SER A 142 -9.10 -4.64 -20.42
N LEU A 143 -9.55 -4.91 -19.19
CA LEU A 143 -9.42 -6.23 -18.57
C LEU A 143 -10.38 -7.21 -19.25
N GLY A 144 -9.86 -8.37 -19.65
CA GLY A 144 -10.59 -9.39 -20.40
C GLY A 144 -10.62 -9.16 -21.92
N LEU A 145 -10.06 -8.06 -22.42
CA LEU A 145 -9.83 -7.90 -23.86
C LEU A 145 -8.68 -8.79 -24.33
N GLU A 146 -8.63 -9.06 -25.63
CA GLU A 146 -7.53 -9.79 -26.24
C GLU A 146 -6.20 -9.07 -26.02
N LYS A 147 -5.17 -9.83 -25.64
CA LYS A 147 -3.80 -9.38 -25.41
C LYS A 147 -3.08 -9.17 -26.74
N ASN A 148 -3.48 -8.15 -27.48
CA ASN A 148 -2.90 -7.75 -28.76
C ASN A 148 -2.35 -6.30 -28.70
N PRO A 149 -1.41 -5.91 -29.60
CA PRO A 149 -0.79 -4.58 -29.55
C PRO A 149 -1.80 -3.43 -29.55
N LYS A 150 -2.87 -3.53 -30.36
CA LYS A 150 -3.90 -2.49 -30.47
C LYS A 150 -4.56 -2.18 -29.12
N ASN A 151 -4.99 -3.21 -28.38
CA ASN A 151 -5.65 -3.03 -27.09
C ASN A 151 -4.68 -2.52 -26.01
N ILE A 152 -3.44 -3.00 -26.05
CA ILE A 152 -2.39 -2.63 -25.10
C ILE A 152 -1.97 -1.17 -25.30
N ASP A 153 -1.77 -0.74 -26.55
CA ASP A 153 -1.38 0.62 -26.90
C ASP A 153 -2.50 1.62 -26.60
N ALA A 154 -3.76 1.27 -26.90
CA ALA A 154 -4.91 2.09 -26.57
C ALA A 154 -5.03 2.33 -25.06
N MET A 155 -4.78 1.29 -24.25
CA MET A 155 -4.78 1.38 -22.79
C MET A 155 -3.66 2.29 -22.27
N ALA A 156 -2.43 2.11 -22.76
CA ALA A 156 -1.31 2.98 -22.38
C ALA A 156 -1.57 4.44 -22.77
N LEU A 157 -2.08 4.67 -23.99
CA LEU A 157 -2.43 6.00 -24.47
C LEU A 157 -3.50 6.67 -23.59
N SER A 158 -4.52 5.91 -23.17
CA SER A 158 -5.57 6.42 -22.29
C SER A 158 -4.99 6.92 -20.96
N VAL A 159 -4.04 6.18 -20.37
CA VAL A 159 -3.33 6.58 -19.15
C VAL A 159 -2.51 7.85 -19.39
N GLN A 160 -1.80 7.94 -20.51
CA GLN A 160 -1.03 9.14 -20.87
C GLN A 160 -1.93 10.37 -21.00
N GLU A 161 -3.04 10.25 -21.74
CA GLU A 161 -4.00 11.34 -21.94
C GLU A 161 -4.64 11.78 -20.62
N TYR A 162 -4.96 10.83 -19.75
CA TYR A 162 -5.47 11.11 -18.41
C TYR A 162 -4.45 11.92 -17.58
N TYR A 163 -3.16 11.56 -17.62
CA TYR A 163 -2.14 12.38 -16.96
C TYR A 163 -2.07 13.80 -17.54
N ARG A 164 -2.09 13.93 -18.86
CA ARG A 164 -1.97 15.23 -19.54
C ARG A 164 -3.18 16.13 -19.26
N SER A 165 -4.39 15.59 -19.21
CA SER A 165 -5.60 16.34 -18.84
C SER A 165 -5.59 16.80 -17.37
N HIS A 166 -4.78 16.16 -16.52
CA HIS A 166 -4.60 16.52 -15.11
C HIS A 166 -3.36 17.38 -14.86
N ARG A 167 -2.99 18.25 -15.81
CA ARG A 167 -1.88 19.21 -15.75
C ARG A 167 -0.48 18.59 -15.72
N TYR A 168 -0.33 17.34 -16.14
CA TYR A 168 0.97 16.69 -16.33
C TYR A 168 1.31 16.55 -17.82
N GLU A 169 1.40 17.68 -18.52
CA GLU A 169 1.55 17.74 -19.99
C GLU A 169 2.80 17.06 -20.57
N LEU A 170 3.85 16.93 -19.75
CA LEU A 170 5.09 16.24 -20.09
C LEU A 170 5.03 14.74 -19.76
N ALA A 171 3.92 14.23 -19.23
CA ALA A 171 3.78 12.82 -18.97
C ALA A 171 3.71 12.02 -20.29
N TYR A 172 4.32 10.85 -20.26
CA TYR A 172 4.17 9.82 -21.28
C TYR A 172 4.16 8.45 -20.65
N THR A 173 3.62 7.48 -21.38
CA THR A 173 3.55 6.09 -20.93
C THR A 173 4.34 5.18 -21.85
N GLU A 174 4.91 4.13 -21.29
CA GLU A 174 5.50 3.01 -22.03
C GLU A 174 4.99 1.70 -21.43
N VAL A 175 4.76 0.71 -22.29
CA VAL A 175 4.45 -0.65 -21.84
C VAL A 175 5.78 -1.32 -21.53
N SER A 176 6.09 -1.46 -20.25
CA SER A 176 7.39 -1.96 -19.79
C SER A 176 7.48 -3.49 -19.77
N LYS A 177 6.33 -4.17 -19.63
CA LYS A 177 6.24 -5.63 -19.62
C LYS A 177 4.86 -6.10 -20.07
N VAL A 178 4.84 -7.18 -20.85
CA VAL A 178 3.67 -8.00 -21.16
C VAL A 178 4.10 -9.45 -20.98
N ASP A 179 3.44 -10.21 -20.12
CA ASP A 179 3.76 -11.64 -19.91
C ASP A 179 2.74 -12.59 -20.53
N GLU A 180 3.07 -13.89 -20.50
CA GLU A 180 2.22 -14.96 -21.03
C GLU A 180 0.85 -15.01 -20.35
N ASN A 181 0.82 -14.74 -19.04
CA ASN A 181 -0.38 -14.70 -18.21
C ASN A 181 -1.28 -13.47 -18.44
N GLY A 182 -0.93 -12.59 -19.37
CA GLY A 182 -1.72 -11.38 -19.63
C GLY A 182 -1.57 -10.33 -18.54
N THR A 183 -0.44 -10.32 -17.85
CA THR A 183 -0.03 -9.21 -16.98
C THR A 183 0.66 -8.14 -17.81
N ILE A 184 0.21 -6.91 -17.66
CA ILE A 184 0.77 -5.73 -18.32
C ILE A 184 1.27 -4.76 -17.26
N ILE A 185 2.45 -4.18 -17.47
CA ILE A 185 2.97 -3.09 -16.64
C ILE A 185 3.11 -1.83 -17.49
N ILE A 186 2.29 -0.82 -17.19
CA ILE A 186 2.34 0.51 -17.82
C ILE A 186 3.20 1.42 -16.96
N ARG A 187 4.36 1.81 -17.47
CA ARG A 187 5.23 2.77 -16.81
C ARG A 187 4.90 4.18 -17.25
N ILE A 188 4.75 5.09 -16.29
CA ILE A 188 4.51 6.51 -16.48
C ILE A 188 5.82 7.26 -16.22
N LYS A 189 6.23 8.06 -17.20
CA LYS A 189 7.45 8.85 -17.18
C LYS A 189 7.14 10.30 -17.51
N LYS A 190 8.13 11.17 -17.31
CA LYS A 190 8.06 12.60 -17.63
C LYS A 190 9.15 12.94 -18.64
N TYR A 191 8.79 13.63 -19.71
CA TYR A 191 9.76 14.27 -20.60
C TYR A 191 10.56 15.33 -19.83
N PRO A 192 11.87 15.47 -20.09
CA PRO A 192 12.67 16.50 -19.44
C PRO A 192 12.22 17.91 -19.85
N THR A 193 11.76 18.08 -21.09
CA THR A 193 11.33 19.38 -21.65
C THR A 193 10.22 19.19 -22.70
N PHE A 194 9.50 20.27 -23.03
CA PHE A 194 8.55 20.28 -24.15
C PHE A 194 9.22 20.02 -25.50
N LYS A 195 10.46 20.49 -25.70
CA LYS A 195 11.26 20.18 -26.90
C LYS A 195 11.46 18.67 -27.06
N ALA A 196 11.80 17.97 -25.99
CA ALA A 196 11.97 16.51 -26.02
C ALA A 196 10.65 15.78 -26.36
N ARG A 197 9.51 16.29 -25.87
CA ARG A 197 8.19 15.78 -26.25
C ARG A 197 7.92 15.97 -27.74
N TYR A 198 8.05 17.19 -28.26
CA TYR A 198 7.74 17.48 -29.65
C TYR A 198 8.64 16.73 -30.63
N ALA A 199 9.92 16.55 -30.29
CA ALA A 199 10.86 15.78 -31.10
C ALA A 199 10.42 14.31 -31.24
N ARG A 200 9.92 13.71 -30.15
CA ARG A 200 9.46 12.32 -30.15
C ARG A 200 8.07 12.13 -30.76
N GLU A 201 7.22 13.14 -30.67
CA GLU A 201 5.87 13.15 -31.27
C GLU A 201 5.86 13.59 -32.76
N GLY A 202 7.03 13.88 -33.36
CA GLY A 202 7.12 14.28 -34.76
C GLY A 202 6.47 15.63 -35.07
N LYS A 203 6.49 16.56 -34.10
CA LYS A 203 5.86 17.89 -34.18
C LYS A 203 6.86 19.03 -34.39
N ILE A 204 8.07 18.72 -34.85
CA ILE A 204 9.16 19.66 -35.16
C ILE A 204 9.54 19.47 -36.62
#